data_AF-A0A099T901-F1
#
_entry.id   AF-A0A099T901-F1
#
_cell.length_a   1.000
_cell.length_b   1.000
_cell.length_c   1.000
_cell.angle_alpha   90.00
_cell.angle_beta   90.00
_cell.angle_gamma   90.00
#
_symmetry.space_group_name_H-M   'P 1'
#
loop_
_entity.id
_entity.type
_entity.pdbx_description
1 polymer ?
#
loop_
_entity_poly.entity_id
_entity_poly.type
_entity_poly.pdbx_seq_one_letter_code
_entity_poly.pdbx_strand_id
1 'polypeptide(L)'
;MLALFIQDIPLCYCLSEATGDARWSTIKAIVRAPEALGGPFVAMVEENEIRAQLSHYERGRIAVIAAQQGVFTNTEAAVNALFPVASKAKRSKIRSFAVIFEELGDVLHFADLITEKLGLRIANALREGHEEHLRDIVINGLADTPDQEVALLNKALDALGPALDAPRRSGRPRKQADAVTRSGNGMAMSAARKGRVTTIRIEGRALENPALETLLAQIERLLAEE
;
A
#
# COMPACT_ATOMS: atom_id res chain seq x y z
N MET A 1 -18.86 23.13 -14.92
CA MET A 1 -19.16 21.84 -15.58
C MET A 1 -20.24 21.15 -14.76
N LEU A 2 -21.49 21.19 -15.23
CA LEU A 2 -22.67 20.70 -14.48
C LEU A 2 -22.74 19.17 -14.59
N ALA A 3 -22.69 18.47 -13.44
CA ALA A 3 -22.87 17.02 -13.40
C ALA A 3 -24.37 16.70 -13.53
N LEU A 4 -24.78 16.11 -14.65
CA LEU A 4 -26.13 15.58 -14.86
C LEU A 4 -26.18 14.13 -14.38
N PHE A 5 -26.92 13.88 -13.32
CA PHE A 5 -27.30 12.52 -12.91
C PHE A 5 -28.52 12.09 -13.71
N ILE A 6 -28.33 11.14 -14.63
CA ILE A 6 -29.43 10.58 -15.41
C ILE A 6 -29.30 9.06 -15.39
N GLN A 7 -30.14 8.39 -14.59
CA GLN A 7 -30.11 6.93 -14.45
C GLN A 7 -30.90 6.19 -15.56
N ASP A 8 -31.67 6.92 -16.38
CA ASP A 8 -32.65 6.30 -17.30
C ASP A 8 -32.48 6.67 -18.80
N ILE A 9 -31.34 7.27 -19.19
CA ILE A 9 -31.09 7.67 -20.60
C ILE A 9 -31.27 6.49 -21.57
N PRO A 10 -30.67 5.30 -21.34
CA PRO A 10 -30.75 4.21 -22.31
C PRO A 10 -32.17 3.67 -22.44
N LEU A 11 -32.92 3.66 -21.33
CA LEU A 11 -34.27 3.11 -21.29
C LEU A 11 -35.28 4.01 -22.02
N CYS A 12 -35.19 5.33 -21.80
CA CYS A 12 -36.09 6.29 -22.45
C CYS A 12 -35.83 6.40 -23.96
N TYR A 13 -34.56 6.36 -24.38
CA TYR A 13 -34.20 6.40 -25.79
C TYR A 13 -34.75 5.15 -26.53
N CYS A 14 -34.51 3.96 -26.00
CA CYS A 14 -35.04 2.71 -26.54
C CYS A 14 -36.57 2.66 -26.58
N LEU A 15 -37.25 3.19 -25.54
CA LEU A 15 -38.71 3.27 -25.52
C LEU A 15 -39.27 4.25 -26.55
N SER A 16 -38.59 5.38 -26.79
CA SER A 16 -38.99 6.36 -27.81
C SER A 16 -38.90 5.79 -29.23
N GLU A 17 -37.82 5.08 -29.57
CA GLU A 17 -37.65 4.44 -30.87
C GLU A 17 -38.64 3.29 -31.08
N ALA A 18 -38.90 2.50 -30.04
CA ALA A 18 -39.79 1.35 -30.14
C ALA A 18 -41.28 1.73 -30.21
N THR A 19 -41.68 2.86 -29.62
CA THR A 19 -43.11 3.23 -29.51
C THR A 19 -43.51 4.47 -30.31
N GLY A 20 -42.56 5.29 -30.76
CA GLY A 20 -42.84 6.57 -31.44
C GLY A 20 -43.58 7.58 -30.55
N ASP A 21 -43.70 7.31 -29.26
CA ASP A 21 -44.51 8.09 -28.32
C ASP A 21 -43.71 9.27 -27.78
N ALA A 22 -44.20 10.49 -28.05
CA ALA A 22 -43.53 11.74 -27.72
C ALA A 22 -43.26 11.91 -26.21
N ARG A 23 -43.95 11.18 -25.34
CA ARG A 23 -43.72 11.23 -23.88
C ARG A 23 -42.32 10.78 -23.46
N TRP A 24 -41.64 9.99 -24.28
CA TRP A 24 -40.28 9.50 -24.02
C TRP A 24 -39.19 10.39 -24.62
N SER A 25 -39.57 11.46 -25.34
CA SER A 25 -38.61 12.43 -25.89
C SER A 25 -37.99 13.35 -24.83
N THR A 26 -38.55 13.38 -23.62
CA THR A 26 -38.09 14.23 -22.52
C THR A 26 -37.91 13.42 -21.23
N ILE A 27 -36.77 13.59 -20.56
CA ILE A 27 -36.46 12.95 -19.28
C ILE A 27 -36.40 14.01 -18.18
N LYS A 28 -36.96 13.69 -17.01
CA LYS A 28 -36.83 14.55 -15.83
C LYS A 28 -35.39 14.50 -15.32
N ALA A 29 -34.70 15.63 -15.35
CA ALA A 29 -33.38 15.79 -14.77
C ALA A 29 -33.40 16.86 -13.68
N ILE A 30 -32.61 16.65 -12.62
CA ILE A 30 -32.41 17.64 -11.58
C ILE A 30 -31.01 18.23 -11.76
N VAL A 31 -30.94 19.52 -12.06
CA VAL A 31 -29.68 20.26 -12.18
C VAL A 31 -29.29 20.80 -10.80
N ARG A 32 -28.08 20.49 -10.32
CA ARG A 32 -27.55 20.94 -9.02
C ARG A 32 -26.20 21.64 -9.18
N ALA A 33 -25.94 22.65 -8.34
CA ALA A 33 -24.71 23.43 -8.33
C ALA A 33 -23.57 22.66 -7.63
N PRO A 34 -22.32 22.70 -8.15
CA PRO A 34 -21.17 21.95 -7.62
C PRO A 34 -20.88 22.21 -6.14
N GLU A 35 -21.12 23.42 -5.64
CA GLU A 35 -20.76 23.83 -4.29
C GLU A 35 -21.71 23.24 -3.22
N ALA A 36 -22.91 22.81 -3.61
CA ALA A 36 -23.91 22.21 -2.72
C ALA A 36 -23.75 20.68 -2.55
N LEU A 37 -22.71 20.08 -3.13
CA LEU A 37 -22.64 18.66 -3.45
C LEU A 37 -21.56 17.86 -2.68
N GLY A 38 -20.90 18.43 -1.67
CA GLY A 38 -19.81 17.75 -0.95
C GLY A 38 -20.25 16.46 -0.23
N GLY A 39 -21.23 16.54 0.67
CA GLY A 39 -21.69 15.39 1.47
C GLY A 39 -22.39 14.28 0.69
N PRO A 40 -23.32 14.58 -0.24
CA PRO A 40 -24.08 13.56 -0.98
C PRO A 40 -23.25 12.79 -2.01
N PHE A 41 -22.24 13.42 -2.62
CA PHE A 41 -21.35 12.72 -3.54
C PHE A 41 -20.39 11.79 -2.81
N VAL A 42 -19.92 12.18 -1.62
CA VAL A 42 -19.17 11.25 -0.75
C VAL A 42 -20.04 10.03 -0.44
N ALA A 43 -21.32 10.20 -0.10
CA ALA A 43 -22.23 9.07 0.13
C ALA A 43 -22.48 8.20 -1.13
N MET A 44 -22.54 8.76 -2.33
CA MET A 44 -22.70 7.99 -3.58
C MET A 44 -21.41 7.28 -4.01
N VAL A 45 -20.25 7.89 -3.75
CA VAL A 45 -18.94 7.26 -3.96
C VAL A 45 -18.71 6.18 -2.90
N GLU A 46 -19.14 6.40 -1.65
CA GLU A 46 -19.18 5.40 -0.57
C GLU A 46 -20.10 4.22 -0.94
N GLU A 47 -21.26 4.48 -1.54
CA GLU A 47 -22.14 3.43 -2.02
C GLU A 47 -21.53 2.66 -3.21
N ASN A 48 -20.79 3.34 -4.08
CA ASN A 48 -19.97 2.68 -5.11
C ASN A 48 -18.78 1.90 -4.53
N GLU A 49 -18.20 2.32 -3.42
CA GLU A 49 -17.11 1.59 -2.73
C GLU A 49 -17.62 0.36 -1.95
N ILE A 50 -18.94 0.30 -1.71
CA ILE A 50 -19.66 -0.86 -1.18
C ILE A 50 -20.17 -1.75 -2.31
N ARG A 51 -20.60 -1.18 -3.46
CA ARG A 51 -21.10 -1.92 -4.63
C ARG A 51 -19.99 -2.49 -5.52
N ALA A 52 -18.90 -1.76 -5.74
CA ALA A 52 -17.66 -2.31 -6.26
C ALA A 52 -16.90 -2.88 -5.06
N GLN A 53 -16.87 -4.21 -4.94
CA GLN A 53 -16.19 -4.91 -3.85
C GLN A 53 -14.65 -4.80 -3.99
N LEU A 54 -14.12 -3.57 -3.96
CA LEU A 54 -12.69 -3.31 -4.03
C LEU A 54 -12.00 -4.09 -2.91
N SER A 55 -11.12 -4.99 -3.32
CA SER A 55 -10.29 -5.80 -2.45
C SER A 55 -9.41 -4.89 -1.58
N HIS A 56 -8.89 -5.44 -0.48
CA HIS A 56 -7.93 -4.71 0.35
C HIS A 56 -6.67 -4.33 -0.45
N TYR A 57 -6.30 -5.15 -1.44
CA TYR A 57 -5.19 -4.89 -2.33
C TYR A 57 -5.45 -3.66 -3.21
N GLU A 58 -6.58 -3.58 -3.91
CA GLU A 58 -6.92 -2.43 -4.76
C GLU A 58 -6.97 -1.13 -3.96
N ARG A 59 -7.56 -1.18 -2.76
CA ARG A 59 -7.59 -0.03 -1.83
C ARG A 59 -6.17 0.42 -1.44
N GLY A 60 -5.28 -0.53 -1.18
CA GLY A 60 -3.87 -0.27 -0.91
C GLY A 60 -3.16 0.36 -2.11
N ARG A 61 -3.34 -0.22 -3.30
CA ARG A 61 -2.79 0.28 -4.57
C ARG A 61 -3.17 1.73 -4.83
N ILE A 62 -4.46 2.07 -4.71
CA ILE A 62 -4.95 3.45 -4.92
C ILE A 62 -4.26 4.41 -3.95
N ALA A 63 -4.11 4.04 -2.68
CA ALA A 63 -3.47 4.90 -1.69
C ALA A 63 -1.98 5.13 -1.99
N VAL A 64 -1.25 4.10 -2.43
CA VAL A 64 0.16 4.21 -2.82
C VAL A 64 0.30 5.11 -4.05
N ILE A 65 -0.49 4.89 -5.10
CA ILE A 65 -0.45 5.69 -6.33
C ILE A 65 -0.77 7.16 -6.02
N ALA A 66 -1.77 7.43 -5.19
CA ALA A 66 -2.12 8.80 -4.80
C ALA A 66 -0.99 9.50 -4.03
N ALA A 67 -0.27 8.77 -3.18
CA ALA A 67 0.91 9.30 -2.50
C ALA A 67 2.08 9.53 -3.48
N GLN A 68 2.34 8.61 -4.41
CA GLN A 68 3.39 8.74 -5.44
C GLN A 68 3.14 9.91 -6.40
N GLN A 69 1.88 10.23 -6.68
CA GLN A 69 1.48 11.40 -7.48
C GLN A 69 1.57 12.73 -6.71
N GLY A 70 1.98 12.70 -5.43
CA GLY A 70 2.12 13.89 -4.60
C GLY A 70 0.79 14.49 -4.11
N VAL A 71 -0.33 13.80 -4.30
CA VAL A 71 -1.65 14.23 -3.76
C VAL A 71 -1.65 14.19 -2.24
N PHE A 72 -0.93 13.21 -1.67
CA PHE A 72 -0.76 13.04 -0.23
C PHE A 72 0.72 12.92 0.14
N THR A 73 1.08 13.30 1.37
CA THR A 73 2.47 13.30 1.86
C THR A 73 3.09 11.91 1.94
N ASN A 74 2.28 10.88 2.24
CA ASN A 74 2.70 9.49 2.27
C ASN A 74 1.47 8.56 2.16
N THR A 75 1.73 7.27 1.98
CA THR A 75 0.70 6.23 1.86
C THR A 75 -0.23 6.18 3.08
N GLU A 76 0.26 6.42 4.30
CA GLU A 76 -0.60 6.41 5.49
C GLU A 76 -1.61 7.56 5.52
N ALA A 77 -1.17 8.75 5.12
CA ALA A 77 -2.01 9.93 4.98
C ALA A 77 -3.07 9.71 3.90
N ALA A 78 -2.67 9.12 2.75
CA ALA A 78 -3.59 8.74 1.69
C ALA A 78 -4.67 7.76 2.19
N VAL A 79 -4.30 6.70 2.92
CA VAL A 79 -5.29 5.76 3.48
C VAL A 79 -6.26 6.44 4.45
N ASN A 80 -5.79 7.37 5.27
CA ASN A 80 -6.67 8.06 6.21
C ASN A 80 -7.62 9.04 5.50
N ALA A 81 -7.16 9.70 4.43
CA ALA A 81 -7.95 10.67 3.68
C ALA A 81 -8.93 10.02 2.69
N LEU A 82 -8.52 8.94 2.02
CA LEU A 82 -9.35 8.21 1.06
C LEU A 82 -10.40 7.32 1.74
N PHE A 83 -10.12 6.83 2.94
CA PHE A 83 -11.03 5.95 3.70
C PHE A 83 -11.37 6.54 5.09
N PRO A 84 -12.01 7.73 5.16
CA PRO A 84 -12.26 8.43 6.41
C PRO A 84 -13.24 7.68 7.32
N VAL A 85 -14.25 7.02 6.74
CA VAL A 85 -15.30 6.26 7.44
C VAL A 85 -14.84 4.84 7.83
N ALA A 86 -13.76 4.35 7.24
CA ALA A 86 -13.24 3.02 7.57
C ALA A 86 -12.79 2.94 9.04
N SER A 87 -13.04 1.81 9.70
CA SER A 87 -12.57 1.61 11.08
C SER A 87 -11.03 1.66 11.16
N LYS A 88 -10.48 1.94 12.35
CA LYS A 88 -9.02 1.89 12.59
C LYS A 88 -8.42 0.55 12.16
N ALA A 89 -9.12 -0.55 12.43
CA ALA A 89 -8.73 -1.89 12.01
C ALA A 89 -8.74 -2.05 10.48
N LYS A 90 -9.80 -1.60 9.80
CA LYS A 90 -9.89 -1.66 8.33
C LYS A 90 -8.77 -0.84 7.67
N ARG A 91 -8.51 0.39 8.15
CA ARG A 91 -7.37 1.20 7.68
C ARG A 91 -6.02 0.52 7.92
N SER A 92 -5.85 -0.15 9.06
CA SER A 92 -4.63 -0.91 9.34
C SER A 92 -4.41 -2.06 8.35
N LYS A 93 -5.49 -2.74 7.94
CA LYS A 93 -5.41 -3.80 6.91
C LYS A 93 -5.07 -3.20 5.54
N ILE A 94 -5.73 -2.11 5.14
CA ILE A 94 -5.42 -1.43 3.87
C ILE A 94 -3.94 -1.03 3.80
N ARG A 95 -3.37 -0.49 4.89
CA ARG A 95 -1.92 -0.20 4.95
C ARG A 95 -1.05 -1.45 4.83
N SER A 96 -1.47 -2.59 5.37
CA SER A 96 -0.73 -3.85 5.16
C SER A 96 -0.71 -4.26 3.69
N PHE A 97 -1.84 -4.11 2.99
CA PHE A 97 -1.93 -4.43 1.57
C PHE A 97 -1.22 -3.42 0.68
N ALA A 98 -1.12 -2.16 1.09
CA ALA A 98 -0.31 -1.16 0.41
C ALA A 98 1.18 -1.57 0.32
N VAL A 99 1.74 -2.14 1.40
CA VAL A 99 3.11 -2.68 1.41
C VAL A 99 3.26 -3.82 0.38
N ILE A 100 2.24 -4.66 0.20
CA ILE A 100 2.30 -5.74 -0.79
C ILE A 100 2.39 -5.14 -2.20
N PHE A 101 1.61 -4.10 -2.49
CA PHE A 101 1.67 -3.42 -3.80
C PHE A 101 3.02 -2.73 -4.02
N GLU A 102 3.56 -2.05 -3.00
CA GLU A 102 4.86 -1.37 -3.11
C GLU A 102 6.00 -2.34 -3.41
N GLU A 103 5.98 -3.55 -2.84
CA GLU A 103 7.09 -4.50 -2.92
C GLU A 103 6.92 -5.59 -3.98
N LEU A 104 5.68 -6.04 -4.23
CA LEU A 104 5.37 -7.18 -5.12
C LEU A 104 4.36 -6.83 -6.23
N GLY A 105 3.90 -5.59 -6.31
CA GLY A 105 2.81 -5.22 -7.22
C GLY A 105 3.15 -5.30 -8.71
N ASP A 106 4.43 -5.38 -9.05
CA ASP A 106 4.96 -5.57 -10.40
C ASP A 106 5.06 -7.05 -10.82
N VAL A 107 5.13 -7.98 -9.86
CA VAL A 107 5.31 -9.42 -10.13
C VAL A 107 4.03 -10.24 -9.96
N LEU A 108 3.03 -9.71 -9.23
CA LEU A 108 1.76 -10.40 -8.99
C LEU A 108 0.77 -10.15 -10.13
N HIS A 109 0.20 -11.22 -10.69
CA HIS A 109 -0.77 -11.18 -11.76
C HIS A 109 -2.22 -11.20 -11.23
N PHE A 110 -2.46 -11.89 -10.12
CA PHE A 110 -3.79 -12.11 -9.54
C PHE A 110 -3.93 -11.49 -8.14
N ALA A 111 -3.23 -10.38 -7.90
CA ALA A 111 -3.14 -9.73 -6.60
C ALA A 111 -4.51 -9.32 -6.00
N ASP A 112 -5.47 -8.96 -6.85
CA ASP A 112 -6.83 -8.56 -6.43
C ASP A 112 -7.62 -9.72 -5.79
N LEU A 113 -7.23 -10.96 -6.08
CA LEU A 113 -7.85 -12.19 -5.55
C LEU A 113 -7.20 -12.68 -4.25
N ILE A 114 -6.17 -11.99 -3.76
CA ILE A 114 -5.49 -12.35 -2.50
C ILE A 114 -6.46 -12.18 -1.33
N THR A 115 -6.74 -13.29 -0.65
CA THR A 115 -7.58 -13.29 0.56
C THR A 115 -6.95 -12.46 1.68
N GLU A 116 -7.79 -11.94 2.59
CA GLU A 116 -7.31 -11.15 3.73
C GLU A 116 -6.25 -11.90 4.57
N LYS A 117 -6.51 -13.17 4.87
CA LYS A 117 -5.60 -14.00 5.68
C LYS A 117 -4.24 -14.13 5.01
N LEU A 118 -4.22 -14.43 3.71
CA LEU A 118 -2.98 -14.59 2.95
C LEU A 118 -2.22 -13.26 2.84
N GLY A 119 -2.90 -12.18 2.46
CA GLY A 119 -2.28 -10.87 2.33
C GLY A 119 -1.66 -10.37 3.64
N LEU A 120 -2.29 -10.63 4.80
CA LEU A 120 -1.70 -10.27 6.09
C LEU A 120 -0.43 -11.08 6.41
N ARG A 121 -0.35 -12.36 6.02
CA ARG A 121 0.88 -13.17 6.14
C ARG A 121 1.99 -12.60 5.25
N ILE A 122 1.67 -12.28 3.99
CA ILE A 122 2.61 -11.68 3.04
C ILE A 122 3.13 -10.34 3.57
N ALA A 123 2.25 -9.44 3.99
CA ALA A 123 2.63 -8.14 4.52
C ALA A 123 3.52 -8.25 5.78
N ASN A 124 3.32 -9.27 6.61
CA ASN A 124 4.20 -9.53 7.75
C ASN A 124 5.57 -10.02 7.30
N ALA A 125 5.65 -10.96 6.35
CA ALA A 125 6.91 -11.44 5.78
C ALA A 125 7.72 -10.30 5.13
N LEU A 126 7.05 -9.40 4.39
CA LEU A 126 7.68 -8.21 3.81
C LEU A 126 8.25 -7.27 4.89
N ARG A 127 7.51 -7.04 5.98
CA ARG A 127 8.01 -6.25 7.12
C ARG A 127 9.18 -6.89 7.86
N GLU A 128 9.31 -8.21 7.78
CA GLU A 128 10.43 -8.96 8.36
C GLU A 128 11.66 -9.01 7.43
N GLY A 129 11.54 -8.47 6.22
CA GLY A 129 12.64 -8.38 5.24
C GLY A 129 12.75 -9.58 4.31
N HIS A 130 11.69 -10.38 4.17
CA HIS A 130 11.66 -11.55 3.29
C HIS A 130 11.20 -11.25 1.86
N GLU A 131 11.36 -10.01 1.40
CA GLU A 131 10.95 -9.55 0.07
C GLU A 131 11.63 -10.34 -1.06
N GLU A 132 12.96 -10.44 -1.03
CA GLU A 132 13.75 -11.12 -2.08
C GLU A 132 13.34 -12.58 -2.24
N HIS A 133 13.13 -13.30 -1.14
CA HIS A 133 12.65 -14.68 -1.14
C HIS A 133 11.25 -14.83 -1.75
N LEU A 134 10.33 -13.90 -1.41
CA LEU A 134 8.99 -13.90 -1.99
C LEU A 134 9.04 -13.60 -3.49
N ARG A 135 9.82 -12.60 -3.91
CA ARG A 135 9.99 -12.23 -5.32
C ARG A 135 10.58 -13.38 -6.12
N ASP A 136 11.63 -14.02 -5.64
CA ASP A 136 12.28 -15.14 -6.34
C ASP A 136 11.29 -16.28 -6.61
N ILE A 137 10.43 -16.62 -5.65
CA ILE A 137 9.48 -17.72 -5.82
C ILE A 137 8.35 -17.34 -6.77
N VAL A 138 7.86 -16.09 -6.73
CA VAL A 138 6.81 -15.62 -7.65
C VAL A 138 7.35 -15.44 -9.07
N ILE A 139 8.55 -14.88 -9.25
CA ILE A 139 9.16 -14.66 -10.57
C ILE A 139 9.52 -15.99 -11.25
N ASN A 140 10.12 -16.92 -10.50
CA ASN A 140 10.51 -18.22 -11.06
C ASN A 140 9.35 -19.22 -11.15
N GLY A 141 8.25 -18.95 -10.44
CA GLY A 141 7.06 -19.78 -10.50
C GLY A 141 6.16 -19.35 -11.66
N LEU A 142 5.94 -20.24 -12.63
CA LEU A 142 4.89 -20.02 -13.62
C LEU A 142 3.53 -20.17 -12.94
N ALA A 143 2.79 -19.06 -12.80
CA ALA A 143 1.40 -19.05 -12.39
C ALA A 143 0.54 -18.46 -13.50
N ASP A 144 -0.19 -19.33 -14.20
CA ASP A 144 -1.16 -18.94 -15.22
C ASP A 144 -2.57 -18.80 -14.63
N THR A 145 -2.77 -19.24 -13.39
CA THR A 145 -4.06 -19.20 -12.70
C THR A 145 -3.96 -18.59 -11.29
N PRO A 146 -5.05 -18.02 -10.75
CA PRO A 146 -5.08 -17.50 -9.38
C PRO A 146 -4.68 -18.53 -8.34
N ASP A 147 -5.15 -19.78 -8.49
CA ASP A 147 -4.86 -20.86 -7.55
C ASP A 147 -3.38 -21.24 -7.54
N GLN A 148 -2.72 -21.20 -8.70
CA GLN A 148 -1.29 -21.45 -8.82
C GLN A 148 -0.48 -20.33 -8.15
N GLU A 149 -0.83 -19.06 -8.37
CA GLU A 149 -0.16 -17.92 -7.73
C GLU A 149 -0.30 -17.98 -6.21
N VAL A 150 -1.51 -18.28 -5.71
CA VAL A 150 -1.77 -18.50 -4.29
C VAL A 150 -0.98 -19.69 -3.74
N ALA A 151 -0.85 -20.79 -4.48
CA ALA A 151 -0.07 -21.94 -4.06
C ALA A 151 1.44 -21.61 -3.96
N LEU A 152 1.99 -20.85 -4.91
CA LEU A 152 3.37 -20.38 -4.88
C LEU A 152 3.63 -19.48 -3.68
N LEU A 153 2.74 -18.51 -3.43
CA LEU A 153 2.85 -17.60 -2.29
C LEU A 153 2.79 -18.36 -0.96
N ASN A 154 1.88 -19.33 -0.81
CA ASN A 154 1.83 -20.16 0.39
C ASN A 154 3.11 -20.99 0.56
N LYS A 155 3.61 -21.62 -0.52
CA LYS A 155 4.88 -22.37 -0.49
C LYS A 155 6.05 -21.47 -0.06
N ALA A 156 6.09 -20.24 -0.57
CA ALA A 156 7.12 -19.26 -0.22
C ALA A 156 7.06 -18.89 1.27
N LEU A 157 5.86 -18.63 1.79
CA LEU A 157 5.63 -18.29 3.19
C LEU A 157 5.95 -19.46 4.13
N ASP A 158 5.56 -20.68 3.75
CA ASP A 158 5.77 -21.86 4.59
C ASP A 158 7.26 -22.22 4.71
N ALA A 159 8.06 -21.92 3.67
CA ALA A 159 9.52 -22.07 3.70
C ALA A 159 10.23 -21.12 4.69
N LEU A 160 9.60 -20.00 5.05
CA LEU A 160 10.11 -19.05 6.05
C LEU A 160 9.84 -19.52 7.50
N GLY A 161 9.05 -20.59 7.67
CA GLY A 161 8.78 -21.24 8.94
C GLY A 161 7.68 -20.56 9.78
N PRO A 162 7.26 -21.20 10.90
CA PRO A 162 6.09 -20.80 11.69
C PRO A 162 6.27 -19.49 12.47
N ALA A 163 7.47 -18.89 12.44
CA ALA A 163 7.75 -17.63 13.11
C ALA A 163 6.89 -16.46 12.58
N LEU A 164 6.46 -16.55 11.32
CA LEU A 164 5.57 -15.56 10.67
C LEU A 164 4.12 -15.63 11.14
N ASP A 165 3.65 -16.80 11.58
CA ASP A 165 2.26 -17.06 11.95
C ASP A 165 1.98 -16.77 13.44
N ALA A 166 3.00 -16.38 14.21
CA ALA A 166 2.83 -16.02 15.61
C ALA A 166 2.04 -14.70 15.76
N PRO A 167 0.88 -14.69 16.46
CA PRO A 167 0.11 -13.47 16.65
C PRO A 167 0.92 -12.46 17.46
N ARG A 168 1.34 -11.38 16.79
CA ARG A 168 2.01 -10.25 17.46
C ARG A 168 0.99 -9.57 18.37
N ARG A 169 1.13 -9.78 19.68
CA ARG A 169 0.43 -8.98 20.71
C ARG A 169 0.73 -7.51 20.44
N SER A 170 -0.33 -6.76 20.13
CA SER A 170 -0.30 -5.32 19.94
C SER A 170 0.29 -4.65 21.18
N GLY A 171 1.42 -3.96 21.05
CA GLY A 171 1.89 -3.10 22.12
C GLY A 171 3.26 -2.46 21.95
N ARG A 172 4.19 -3.07 21.21
CA ARG A 172 5.53 -2.48 21.06
C ARG A 172 6.17 -2.88 19.73
N PRO A 173 6.68 -1.95 18.91
CA PRO A 173 7.50 -2.30 17.77
C PRO A 173 8.70 -3.10 18.28
N ARG A 174 8.85 -4.34 17.80
CA ARG A 174 10.07 -5.11 17.99
C ARG A 174 11.12 -4.42 17.13
N LYS A 175 11.91 -3.55 17.76
CA LYS A 175 13.10 -2.95 17.17
C LYS A 175 13.95 -4.12 16.68
N GLN A 176 14.12 -4.24 15.36
CA GLN A 176 15.09 -5.18 14.79
C GLN A 176 16.41 -4.89 15.51
N ALA A 177 17.04 -5.93 16.04
CA ALA A 177 18.23 -5.74 16.87
C ALA A 177 19.35 -5.19 16.00
N ASP A 178 19.49 -3.88 16.01
CA ASP A 178 20.64 -3.16 15.49
C ASP A 178 21.90 -3.79 16.09
N ALA A 179 22.91 -4.09 15.26
CA ALA A 179 24.23 -4.43 15.77
C ALA A 179 24.82 -3.17 16.41
N VAL A 180 24.68 -3.04 17.73
CA VAL A 180 25.21 -1.89 18.48
C VAL A 180 26.64 -2.21 18.90
N THR A 181 27.60 -1.55 18.28
CA THR A 181 28.99 -1.53 18.76
C THR A 181 29.18 -0.28 19.61
N ARG A 182 29.50 -0.48 20.89
CA ARG A 182 29.90 0.62 21.78
C ARG A 182 31.40 0.81 21.64
N SER A 183 31.82 1.98 21.16
CA SER A 183 33.23 2.35 21.18
C SER A 183 33.57 2.97 22.53
N GLY A 184 34.78 2.70 23.05
CA GLY A 184 35.23 3.10 24.40
C GLY A 184 35.17 4.59 24.71
N ASN A 185 34.92 5.43 23.70
CA ASN A 185 34.91 6.89 23.78
C ASN A 185 33.51 7.47 24.06
N GLY A 186 32.55 6.65 24.51
CA GLY A 186 31.17 7.09 24.76
C GLY A 186 30.33 7.29 23.50
N MET A 187 30.76 6.72 22.37
CA MET A 187 30.01 6.69 21.11
C MET A 187 29.31 5.35 20.95
N ALA A 188 28.03 5.40 20.61
CA ALA A 188 27.26 4.24 20.17
C ALA A 188 27.12 4.29 18.66
N MET A 189 27.52 3.22 17.98
CA MET A 189 27.27 3.04 16.56
C MET A 189 26.30 1.89 16.38
N SER A 190 25.28 2.09 15.55
CA SER A 190 24.47 1.02 15.01
C SER A 190 24.48 1.07 13.49
N ALA A 191 24.49 -0.11 12.87
CA ALA A 191 24.25 -0.25 11.44
C ALA A 191 22.99 -1.09 11.23
N ALA A 192 22.12 -0.63 10.36
CA ALA A 192 20.95 -1.34 9.90
C ALA A 192 21.02 -1.44 8.37
N ARG A 193 20.72 -2.62 7.82
CA ARG A 193 20.66 -2.85 6.38
C ARG A 193 19.23 -3.12 5.97
N LYS A 194 18.72 -2.36 5.00
CA LYS A 194 17.42 -2.59 4.38
C LYS A 194 17.63 -2.66 2.86
N GLY A 195 17.61 -3.88 2.32
CA GLY A 195 17.93 -4.13 0.90
C GLY A 195 19.35 -3.66 0.53
N ARG A 196 19.46 -2.76 -0.46
CA ARG A 196 20.73 -2.14 -0.90
C ARG A 196 21.13 -0.90 -0.10
N VAL A 197 20.31 -0.47 0.86
CA VAL A 197 20.59 0.72 1.66
C VAL A 197 21.14 0.29 3.02
N THR A 198 22.33 0.79 3.36
CA THR A 198 22.92 0.63 4.68
C THR A 198 22.83 1.95 5.42
N THR A 199 22.10 1.96 6.53
CA THR A 199 21.96 3.11 7.42
C THR A 199 22.89 2.93 8.61
N ILE A 200 23.89 3.82 8.73
CA ILE A 200 24.77 3.88 9.90
C ILE A 200 24.29 5.03 10.79
N ARG A 201 23.96 4.72 12.04
CA ARG A 201 23.56 5.69 13.06
C ARG A 201 24.66 5.78 14.12
N ILE A 202 25.19 6.98 14.29
CA ILE A 202 26.23 7.27 15.29
C ILE A 202 25.63 8.23 16.30
N GLU A 203 25.67 7.88 17.58
CA GLU A 203 25.16 8.69 18.69
C GLU A 203 26.27 8.92 19.72
N GLY A 204 26.48 10.18 20.11
CA GLY A 204 27.45 10.55 21.15
C GLY A 204 27.69 12.06 21.21
N ARG A 205 28.11 12.57 22.38
CA ARG A 205 28.39 14.01 22.58
C ARG A 205 29.59 14.53 21.77
N ALA A 206 30.43 13.64 21.26
CA ALA A 206 31.66 14.00 20.53
C ALA A 206 31.46 14.20 19.01
N LEU A 207 30.22 14.18 18.51
CA LEU A 207 29.90 14.57 17.12
C LEU A 207 29.84 16.10 17.00
N GLU A 208 30.96 16.75 17.27
CA GLU A 208 31.14 18.15 16.89
C GLU A 208 31.39 18.21 15.37
N ASN A 209 30.90 19.27 14.70
CA ASN A 209 30.96 19.45 13.25
C ASN A 209 32.29 19.00 12.56
N PRO A 210 33.50 19.33 13.07
CA PRO A 210 34.75 18.90 12.43
C PRO A 210 34.97 17.38 12.44
N ALA A 211 34.42 16.65 13.42
CA ALA A 211 34.52 15.20 13.49
C ALA A 211 33.60 14.51 12.47
N LEU A 212 32.44 15.10 12.18
CA LEU A 212 31.49 14.58 11.19
C LEU A 212 32.04 14.70 9.77
N GLU A 213 32.61 15.85 9.40
CA GLU A 213 33.22 16.05 8.08
C GLU A 213 34.38 15.09 7.83
N THR A 214 35.24 14.89 8.85
CA THR A 214 36.35 13.94 8.77
C THR A 214 35.86 12.50 8.59
N LEU A 215 34.79 12.11 9.31
CA LEU A 215 34.17 10.79 9.19
C LEU A 215 33.59 10.56 7.78
N LEU A 216 32.88 11.54 7.23
CA LEU A 216 32.32 11.46 5.89
C LEU A 216 33.42 11.31 4.84
N ALA A 217 34.49 12.10 4.93
CA ALA A 217 35.63 12.00 4.00
C ALA A 217 36.34 10.64 4.08
N GLN A 218 36.44 10.04 5.27
CA GLN A 218 37.02 8.71 5.44
C GLN A 218 36.11 7.60 4.87
N ILE A 219 34.80 7.70 5.08
CA ILE A 219 33.84 6.74 4.49
C ILE A 219 33.87 6.84 2.97
N GLU A 220 33.88 8.05 2.42
CA GLU A 220 33.95 8.27 0.97
C GLU A 220 35.22 7.67 0.36
N ARG A 221 36.37 7.87 1.02
CA ARG A 221 37.64 7.27 0.58
C ARG A 221 37.58 5.75 0.57
N LEU A 222 37.03 5.13 1.61
CA LEU A 222 36.91 3.66 1.69
C LEU A 222 35.97 3.11 0.62
N LEU A 223 34.92 3.84 0.27
CA LEU A 223 33.99 3.45 -0.81
C LEU A 223 34.58 3.65 -2.22
N ALA A 224 35.62 4.47 -2.36
CA ALA A 224 36.32 4.71 -3.62
C ALA A 224 37.52 3.78 -3.86
N GLU A 225 37.98 3.06 -2.83
CA GLU A 225 39.08 2.10 -2.91
C GLU A 225 38.60 0.64 -3.18
N GLU A 226 37.28 0.40 -3.27
CA GLU A 226 36.65 -0.84 -3.77
C GLU A 226 36.22 -0.75 -5.25
#